data_AF-A0A382P1K0-F1
#
_entry.id   AF-A0A382P1K0-F1
#
_cell.length_a   1.000
_cell.length_b   1.000
_cell.length_c   1.000
_cell.angle_alpha   90.00
_cell.angle_beta   90.00
_cell.angle_gamma   90.00
#
_symmetry.space_group_name_H-M   'P 1'
#
loop_
_entity.id
_entity.type
_entity.pdbx_description
1 polymer ?
#
loop_
_entity_poly.entity_id
_entity_poly.type
_entity_poly.pdbx_seq_one_letter_code
_entity_poly.pdbx_strand_id
1 'polypeptide(L)'
;MDMVIGLFSLVIGAFASYYILNKKLLALSEKNIQLKTTLDEKEKNYAEKLAFVDQLKSQVNTDFKSLASDILKNNRDKLKDDNSELLTPLQTELKSFRERIESITRDQLKERTTLGEQIKGLHKANLETQQTAQELANALTYDNKHQGNWGEEILSSILTSFGFREGHEFDTQKQMKSETGEIYQPDVILHLPDEKDIVIDS
;
A
#
# COMPACT_ATOMS: atom_id res chain seq x y z
N MET A 1 -45.05 16.01 -3.36
CA MET A 1 -43.87 16.33 -4.20
C MET A 1 -42.57 16.23 -3.40
N ASP A 2 -42.56 16.52 -2.10
CA ASP A 2 -41.34 16.58 -1.28
C ASP A 2 -40.63 15.22 -1.05
N MET A 3 -41.39 14.13 -1.07
CA MET A 3 -40.87 12.78 -0.84
C MET A 3 -40.02 12.23 -1.98
N VAL A 4 -40.40 12.55 -3.22
CA VAL A 4 -39.65 12.17 -4.43
C VAL A 4 -38.32 12.92 -4.50
N ILE A 5 -38.27 14.16 -3.98
CA ILE A 5 -37.07 14.99 -3.91
C ILE A 5 -36.07 14.40 -2.91
N GLY A 6 -36.55 13.91 -1.75
CA GLY A 6 -35.70 13.24 -0.76
C GLY A 6 -35.04 11.97 -1.31
N LEU A 7 -35.81 11.13 -2.01
CA LEU A 7 -35.31 9.86 -2.58
C LEU A 7 -34.29 10.09 -3.70
N PHE A 8 -34.50 11.11 -4.54
CA PHE A 8 -33.51 11.54 -5.53
C PHE A 8 -32.20 12.02 -4.89
N SER A 9 -32.29 12.76 -3.79
CA SER A 9 -31.10 13.28 -3.08
C SER A 9 -30.22 12.16 -2.49
N LEU A 10 -30.86 11.09 -2.02
CA LEU A 10 -30.18 9.94 -1.41
C LEU A 10 -29.48 9.08 -2.46
N VAL A 11 -30.14 8.83 -3.60
CA VAL A 11 -29.54 8.13 -4.74
C VAL A 11 -28.33 8.90 -5.28
N ILE A 12 -28.44 10.23 -5.41
CA ILE A 12 -27.32 11.08 -5.84
C ILE A 12 -26.17 11.01 -4.83
N GLY A 13 -26.45 11.03 -3.52
CA GLY A 13 -25.44 10.90 -2.46
C GLY A 13 -24.72 9.56 -2.48
N ALA A 14 -25.44 8.45 -2.64
CA ALA A 14 -24.88 7.11 -2.76
C ALA A 14 -24.02 6.98 -4.02
N PHE A 15 -24.49 7.52 -5.15
CA PHE A 15 -23.74 7.52 -6.40
C PHE A 15 -22.45 8.35 -6.31
N ALA A 16 -22.52 9.51 -5.65
CA ALA A 16 -21.36 10.36 -5.37
C ALA A 16 -20.36 9.66 -4.44
N SER A 17 -20.84 9.01 -3.39
CA SER A 17 -20.00 8.25 -2.44
C SER A 17 -19.30 7.08 -3.12
N TYR A 18 -20.03 6.28 -3.90
CA TYR A 18 -19.50 5.18 -4.70
C TYR A 18 -18.42 5.66 -5.68
N TYR A 19 -18.68 6.79 -6.37
CA TYR A 19 -17.72 7.38 -7.30
C TYR A 19 -16.44 7.86 -6.59
N ILE A 20 -16.55 8.47 -5.41
CA ILE A 20 -15.41 8.91 -4.59
C ILE A 20 -14.60 7.71 -4.09
N LEU A 21 -15.25 6.64 -3.63
CA LEU A 21 -14.60 5.42 -3.18
C LEU A 21 -13.81 4.75 -4.31
N ASN A 22 -14.43 4.63 -5.49
CA ASN A 22 -13.80 3.99 -6.63
C ASN A 22 -12.57 4.78 -7.11
N LYS A 23 -12.64 6.11 -7.09
CA LYS A 23 -11.48 6.99 -7.33
C LYS A 23 -10.35 6.78 -6.32
N LYS A 24 -10.66 6.66 -5.03
CA LYS A 24 -9.65 6.40 -3.99
C LYS A 24 -9.02 5.02 -4.16
N LEU A 25 -9.80 4.01 -4.53
CA LEU A 25 -9.33 2.65 -4.74
C LEU A 25 -8.36 2.57 -5.93
N LEU A 26 -8.69 3.25 -7.03
CA LEU A 26 -7.79 3.43 -8.17
C LEU A 26 -6.49 4.15 -7.77
N ALA A 27 -6.58 5.26 -7.04
CA ALA A 27 -5.40 5.99 -6.58
C ALA A 27 -4.51 5.17 -5.62
N LEU A 28 -5.10 4.30 -4.80
CA LEU A 28 -4.35 3.41 -3.90
C LEU A 28 -3.64 2.28 -4.67
N SER A 29 -4.31 1.72 -5.68
CA SER A 29 -3.73 0.75 -6.60
C SER A 29 -2.54 1.36 -7.36
N GLU A 30 -2.70 2.57 -7.87
CA GLU A 30 -1.66 3.29 -8.60
C GLU A 30 -0.45 3.58 -7.71
N LYS A 31 -0.67 4.03 -6.46
CA LYS A 31 0.42 4.20 -5.48
C LYS A 31 1.14 2.89 -5.17
N ASN A 32 0.42 1.77 -5.05
CA ASN A 32 1.04 0.46 -4.82
C ASN A 32 1.93 0.04 -6.00
N ILE A 33 1.46 0.26 -7.22
CA ILE A 33 2.23 0.00 -8.44
C ILE A 33 3.48 0.88 -8.46
N GLN A 34 3.34 2.18 -8.21
CA GLN A 34 4.48 3.12 -8.16
C GLN A 34 5.50 2.73 -7.08
N LEU A 35 5.05 2.35 -5.87
CA LEU A 35 5.91 1.88 -4.79
C LEU A 35 6.66 0.61 -5.18
N LYS A 36 5.99 -0.34 -5.83
CA LYS A 36 6.60 -1.59 -6.27
C LYS A 36 7.64 -1.32 -7.38
N THR A 37 7.31 -0.48 -8.36
CA THR A 37 8.24 -0.10 -9.43
C THR A 37 9.46 0.64 -8.89
N THR A 38 9.28 1.60 -7.97
CA THR A 38 10.42 2.30 -7.36
C THR A 38 11.28 1.39 -6.49
N LEU A 39 10.70 0.37 -5.87
CA LEU A 39 11.45 -0.64 -5.13
C LEU A 39 12.30 -1.51 -6.07
N ASP A 40 11.71 -2.04 -7.13
CA ASP A 40 12.43 -2.81 -8.16
C ASP A 40 13.57 -1.98 -8.80
N GLU A 41 13.31 -0.71 -9.12
CA GLU A 41 14.33 0.20 -9.66
C GLU A 41 15.47 0.44 -8.67
N LYS A 42 15.17 0.58 -7.38
CA LYS A 42 16.19 0.74 -6.33
C LYS A 42 17.00 -0.53 -6.13
N GLU A 43 16.38 -1.70 -6.14
CA GLU A 43 17.08 -2.99 -6.06
C GLU A 43 18.03 -3.18 -7.25
N LYS A 44 17.55 -2.89 -8.47
CA LYS A 44 18.38 -2.94 -9.68
C LYS A 44 19.56 -1.98 -9.61
N ASN A 45 19.33 -0.72 -9.25
CA ASN A 45 20.39 0.28 -9.06
C ASN A 45 21.42 -0.17 -8.00
N TYR A 46 20.96 -0.86 -6.95
CA TYR A 46 21.84 -1.36 -5.90
C TYR A 46 22.73 -2.51 -6.39
N ALA A 47 22.16 -3.43 -7.17
CA ALA A 47 22.92 -4.50 -7.81
C ALA A 47 23.99 -3.94 -8.77
N GLU A 48 23.63 -2.92 -9.57
CA GLU A 48 24.57 -2.23 -10.48
C GLU A 48 25.67 -1.52 -9.70
N LYS A 49 25.35 -0.82 -8.61
CA LYS A 49 26.35 -0.19 -7.72
C LYS A 49 27.30 -1.21 -7.11
N LEU A 50 26.81 -2.36 -6.66
CA LEU A 50 27.67 -3.43 -6.13
C LEU A 50 28.64 -3.95 -7.20
N ALA A 51 28.13 -4.24 -8.40
CA ALA A 51 28.97 -4.69 -9.52
C ALA A 51 30.02 -3.63 -9.90
N PHE A 52 29.65 -2.34 -9.88
CA PHE A 52 30.58 -1.25 -10.14
C PHE A 52 31.69 -1.15 -9.09
N VAL A 53 31.38 -1.36 -7.80
CA VAL A 53 32.38 -1.39 -6.74
C VAL A 53 33.35 -2.56 -6.91
N ASP A 54 32.85 -3.75 -7.26
CA ASP A 54 33.71 -4.91 -7.53
C ASP A 54 34.62 -4.65 -8.74
N GLN A 55 34.11 -4.01 -9.79
CA GLN A 55 34.89 -3.61 -10.94
C GLN A 55 35.97 -2.58 -10.57
N LEU A 56 35.63 -1.54 -9.80
CA LEU A 56 36.60 -0.56 -9.30
C LEU A 56 37.69 -1.24 -8.46
N LYS A 57 37.32 -2.16 -7.58
CA LYS A 57 38.26 -2.92 -6.76
C LYS A 57 39.22 -3.74 -7.62
N SER A 58 38.70 -4.37 -8.68
CA SER A 58 39.51 -5.15 -9.64
C SER A 58 40.45 -4.25 -10.45
N GLN A 59 39.96 -3.11 -10.94
CA GLN A 59 40.74 -2.15 -11.72
C GLN A 59 41.89 -1.60 -10.87
N VAL A 60 41.60 -1.13 -9.65
CA VAL A 60 42.62 -0.62 -8.73
C VAL A 60 43.67 -1.67 -8.38
N ASN A 61 43.28 -2.94 -8.21
CA ASN A 61 44.23 -4.02 -7.98
C ASN A 61 45.13 -4.28 -9.20
N THR A 62 44.57 -4.14 -10.40
CA THR A 62 45.34 -4.24 -11.66
C THR A 62 46.30 -3.08 -11.81
N ASP A 63 45.85 -1.84 -11.58
CA ASP A 63 46.66 -0.63 -11.62
C ASP A 63 47.78 -0.70 -10.57
N PHE A 64 47.48 -1.21 -9.37
CA PHE A 64 48.48 -1.46 -8.33
C PHE A 64 49.53 -2.46 -8.78
N LYS A 65 49.13 -3.60 -9.36
CA LYS A 65 50.08 -4.60 -9.89
C LYS A 65 50.94 -4.02 -11.00
N SER A 66 50.37 -3.21 -11.88
CA SER A 66 51.11 -2.53 -12.94
C SER A 66 52.12 -1.56 -12.36
N LEU A 67 51.68 -0.68 -11.45
CA LEU A 67 52.54 0.30 -10.80
C LEU A 67 53.66 -0.36 -9.99
N ALA A 68 53.34 -1.43 -9.24
CA ALA A 68 54.33 -2.21 -8.52
C ALA A 68 55.35 -2.85 -9.47
N SER A 69 54.90 -3.38 -10.61
CA SER A 69 55.78 -3.95 -11.65
C SER A 69 56.67 -2.88 -12.27
N ASP A 70 56.12 -1.69 -12.56
CA ASP A 70 56.85 -0.57 -13.15
C ASP A 70 57.88 0.01 -12.17
N ILE A 71 57.53 0.16 -10.89
CA ILE A 71 58.46 0.56 -9.83
C ILE A 71 59.58 -0.47 -9.68
N LEU A 72 59.27 -1.77 -9.69
CA LEU A 72 60.28 -2.83 -9.59
C LEU A 72 61.21 -2.86 -10.81
N LYS A 73 60.67 -2.66 -12.01
CA LYS A 73 61.45 -2.65 -13.26
C LYS A 73 62.33 -1.41 -13.37
N ASN A 74 61.78 -0.23 -13.10
CA ASN A 74 62.49 1.04 -13.22
C ASN A 74 63.53 1.25 -12.11
N ASN A 75 63.37 0.60 -10.96
CA ASN A 75 64.34 0.66 -9.85
C ASN A 75 65.16 -0.62 -9.68
N ARG A 76 65.17 -1.54 -10.65
CA ARG A 76 65.87 -2.84 -10.56
C ARG A 76 67.38 -2.68 -10.32
N ASP A 77 67.99 -1.65 -10.89
CA ASP A 77 69.42 -1.36 -10.71
C ASP A 77 69.72 -0.62 -9.39
N LYS A 78 68.73 0.09 -8.81
CA LYS A 78 68.85 0.77 -7.50
C LYS A 78 68.51 -0.14 -6.30
N LEU A 79 67.64 -1.14 -6.50
CA LEU A 79 67.30 -2.19 -5.53
C LEU A 79 68.51 -3.07 -5.14
N LYS A 80 69.59 -3.04 -5.92
CA LYS A 80 70.81 -3.81 -5.67
C LYS A 80 71.74 -3.16 -4.64
N ASP A 81 71.65 -1.83 -4.47
CA ASP A 81 72.61 -1.05 -3.67
C ASP A 81 72.02 -0.41 -2.39
N ASP A 82 70.71 -0.17 -2.25
CA ASP A 82 70.14 0.34 -1.00
C ASP A 82 68.69 -0.14 -0.73
N ASN A 83 68.50 -0.81 0.42
CA ASN A 83 67.31 -1.64 0.72
C ASN A 83 66.21 -0.97 1.57
N SER A 84 66.36 0.29 2.01
CA SER A 84 65.39 0.91 2.94
C SER A 84 64.59 2.09 2.38
N GLU A 85 65.18 2.96 1.56
CA GLU A 85 64.51 4.19 1.09
C GLU A 85 63.48 3.94 -0.03
N LEU A 86 63.67 2.88 -0.82
CA LEU A 86 62.76 2.54 -1.94
C LEU A 86 61.51 1.76 -1.51
N LEU A 87 61.52 1.12 -0.33
CA LEU A 87 60.35 0.43 0.22
C LEU A 87 59.38 1.38 0.93
N THR A 88 59.86 2.57 1.32
CA THR A 88 59.06 3.61 1.97
C THR A 88 57.86 4.09 1.14
N PRO A 89 58.00 4.43 -0.16
CA PRO A 89 56.84 4.82 -0.97
C PRO A 89 55.81 3.69 -1.14
N LEU A 90 56.26 2.44 -1.29
CA LEU A 90 55.34 1.29 -1.36
C LEU A 90 54.57 1.09 -0.05
N GLN A 91 55.24 1.22 1.10
CA GLN A 91 54.59 1.16 2.42
C GLN A 91 53.59 2.30 2.62
N THR A 92 53.93 3.51 2.19
CA THR A 92 53.04 4.68 2.29
C THR A 92 51.79 4.49 1.43
N GLU A 93 51.93 4.00 0.19
CA GLU A 93 50.80 3.70 -0.69
C GLU A 93 49.92 2.56 -0.13
N LEU A 94 50.53 1.49 0.41
CA LEU A 94 49.79 0.41 1.06
C LEU A 94 49.02 0.87 2.30
N LYS A 95 49.59 1.82 3.05
CA LYS A 95 48.93 2.41 4.21
C LYS A 95 47.74 3.27 3.77
N SER A 96 47.93 4.13 2.77
CA SER A 96 46.84 4.95 2.19
C SER A 96 45.73 4.07 1.62
N PHE A 97 46.07 2.99 0.93
CA PHE A 97 45.13 2.01 0.40
C PHE A 97 44.29 1.36 1.50
N ARG A 98 44.94 0.92 2.59
CA ARG A 98 44.25 0.33 3.74
C ARG A 98 43.28 1.31 4.37
N GLU A 99 43.72 2.54 4.59
CA GLU A 99 42.89 3.62 5.16
C GLU A 99 41.67 3.91 4.26
N ARG A 100 41.86 3.94 2.93
CA ARG A 100 40.78 4.20 1.98
C ARG A 100 39.76 3.06 1.92
N ILE A 101 40.22 1.80 1.94
CA ILE A 101 39.32 0.64 2.02
C ILE A 101 38.55 0.64 3.33
N GLU A 102 39.21 0.93 4.44
CA GLU A 102 38.56 0.96 5.75
C GLU A 102 37.49 2.07 5.80
N SER A 103 37.78 3.25 5.26
CA SER A 103 36.81 4.35 5.13
C SER A 103 35.61 3.94 4.29
N ILE A 104 35.83 3.41 3.09
CA ILE A 104 34.74 2.99 2.19
C ILE A 104 33.87 1.91 2.86
N THR A 105 34.51 0.92 3.49
CA THR A 105 33.78 -0.16 4.18
C THR A 105 32.95 0.38 5.34
N ARG A 106 33.51 1.33 6.12
CA ARG A 106 32.82 1.98 7.23
C ARG A 106 31.63 2.81 6.75
N ASP A 107 31.81 3.60 5.69
CA ASP A 107 30.73 4.41 5.10
C ASP A 107 29.62 3.51 4.55
N GLN A 108 29.99 2.41 3.89
CA GLN A 108 29.03 1.42 3.37
C GLN A 108 28.24 0.72 4.48
N LEU A 109 28.88 0.39 5.61
CA LEU A 109 28.19 -0.18 6.78
C LEU A 109 27.18 0.81 7.37
N LYS A 110 27.56 2.09 7.48
CA LYS A 110 26.65 3.17 7.90
C LYS A 110 25.46 3.28 6.95
N GLU A 111 25.71 3.38 5.66
CA GLU A 111 24.68 3.53 4.63
C GLU A 111 23.71 2.34 4.64
N ARG A 112 24.22 1.11 4.76
CA ARG A 112 23.40 -0.11 4.91
C ARG A 112 22.55 -0.09 6.18
N THR A 113 23.09 0.41 7.29
CA THR A 113 22.36 0.52 8.56
C THR A 113 21.21 1.52 8.44
N THR A 114 21.49 2.71 7.93
CA THR A 114 20.49 3.76 7.69
C THR A 114 19.39 3.29 6.72
N LEU A 115 19.75 2.58 5.65
CA LEU A 115 18.77 2.00 4.74
C LEU A 115 17.93 0.92 5.41
N GLY A 116 18.53 0.04 6.22
CA GLY A 116 17.80 -0.95 7.00
C GLY A 116 16.79 -0.33 7.96
N GLU A 117 17.14 0.80 8.59
CA GLU A 117 16.22 1.59 9.43
C GLU A 117 15.09 2.22 8.60
N GLN A 118 15.40 2.81 7.44
CA GLN A 118 14.39 3.36 6.54
C GLN A 118 13.41 2.30 6.04
N ILE A 119 13.88 1.10 5.70
CA ILE A 119 13.04 -0.03 5.29
C ILE A 119 12.13 -0.47 6.45
N LYS A 120 12.67 -0.59 7.67
CA LYS A 120 11.86 -0.88 8.86
C LYS A 120 10.78 0.19 9.10
N GLY A 121 11.13 1.46 8.93
CA GLY A 121 10.20 2.58 9.04
C GLY A 121 9.09 2.50 7.99
N LEU A 122 9.43 2.26 6.72
CA LEU A 122 8.47 2.06 5.64
C LEU A 122 7.56 0.86 5.87
N HIS A 123 8.10 -0.26 6.36
CA HIS A 123 7.32 -1.45 6.68
C HIS A 123 6.32 -1.18 7.80
N LYS A 124 6.76 -0.49 8.87
CA LYS A 124 5.87 -0.07 9.96
C LYS A 124 4.77 0.87 9.47
N ALA A 125 5.11 1.89 8.67
CA ALA A 125 4.13 2.81 8.09
C ALA A 125 3.14 2.11 7.16
N ASN A 126 3.59 1.09 6.41
CA ASN A 126 2.71 0.26 5.58
C ASN A 126 1.71 -0.53 6.42
N LEU A 127 2.17 -1.19 7.49
CA LEU A 127 1.30 -1.91 8.43
C LEU A 127 0.27 -0.99 9.09
N GLU A 128 0.70 0.18 9.57
CA GLU A 128 -0.21 1.19 10.14
C GLU A 128 -1.25 1.65 9.10
N THR A 129 -0.83 1.91 7.86
CA THR A 129 -1.74 2.29 6.77
C THR A 129 -2.75 1.18 6.45
N GLN A 130 -2.31 -0.08 6.39
CA GLN A 130 -3.19 -1.23 6.18
C GLN A 130 -4.22 -1.36 7.31
N GLN A 131 -3.78 -1.18 8.56
CA GLN A 131 -4.66 -1.22 9.71
C GLN A 131 -5.68 -0.09 9.68
N THR A 132 -5.27 1.16 9.42
CA THR A 132 -6.21 2.29 9.28
C THR A 132 -7.17 2.08 8.11
N ALA A 133 -6.72 1.51 7.00
CA ALA A 133 -7.60 1.18 5.88
C ALA A 133 -8.63 0.10 6.26
N GLN A 134 -8.23 -0.92 7.04
CA GLN A 134 -9.14 -1.94 7.55
C GLN A 134 -10.14 -1.37 8.56
N GLU A 135 -9.70 -0.52 9.48
CA GLU A 135 -10.57 0.18 10.43
C GLU A 135 -11.57 1.07 9.71
N LEU A 136 -11.13 1.81 8.69
CA LEU A 136 -12.01 2.64 7.84
C LEU A 136 -13.00 1.78 7.05
N ALA A 137 -12.56 0.66 6.48
CA ALA A 137 -13.43 -0.29 5.78
C ALA A 137 -14.47 -0.89 6.73
N ASN A 138 -14.07 -1.24 7.95
CA ASN A 138 -14.98 -1.76 8.98
C ASN A 138 -15.98 -0.68 9.43
N ALA A 139 -15.55 0.56 9.63
CA ALA A 139 -16.42 1.67 9.99
C ALA A 139 -17.46 1.97 8.89
N LEU A 140 -17.05 1.91 7.62
CA LEU A 140 -17.95 2.06 6.47
C LEU A 140 -18.90 0.86 6.29
N THR A 141 -18.46 -0.35 6.65
CA THR A 141 -19.30 -1.57 6.54
C THR A 141 -20.30 -1.69 7.71
N TYR A 142 -19.93 -1.20 8.90
CA TYR A 142 -20.80 -1.16 10.07
C TYR A 142 -22.00 -0.19 9.89
N ASP A 143 -21.81 0.86 9.10
CA ASP A 143 -22.85 1.86 8.77
C ASP A 143 -23.96 1.28 7.88
N ASN A 144 -23.65 0.35 6.97
CA ASN A 144 -24.67 -0.27 6.08
C ASN A 144 -25.78 -1.03 6.84
N LYS A 145 -25.47 -1.64 7.99
CA LYS A 145 -26.46 -2.36 8.80
C LYS A 145 -27.35 -1.40 9.62
N HIS A 146 -26.81 -0.24 9.99
CA HIS A 146 -27.57 0.82 10.65
C HIS A 146 -28.43 1.60 9.66
N GLN A 147 -27.96 1.77 8.41
CA GLN A 147 -28.71 2.38 7.31
C GLN A 147 -29.93 1.55 6.90
N GLY A 148 -29.84 0.21 6.90
CA GLY A 148 -30.98 -0.69 6.65
C GLY A 148 -32.08 -0.52 7.71
N ASN A 149 -31.73 -0.66 9.00
CA ASN A 149 -32.67 -0.46 10.10
C ASN A 149 -33.27 0.97 10.14
N TRP A 150 -32.48 1.99 9.80
CA TRP A 150 -32.97 3.38 9.76
C TRP A 150 -33.88 3.62 8.55
N GLY A 151 -33.62 2.94 7.42
CA GLY A 151 -34.52 2.92 6.26
C GLY A 151 -35.86 2.26 6.57
N GLU A 152 -35.85 1.16 7.33
CA GLU A 152 -37.05 0.48 7.82
C GLU A 152 -37.85 1.36 8.80
N GLU A 153 -37.18 2.02 9.76
CA GLU A 153 -37.85 2.95 10.69
C GLU A 153 -38.47 4.17 9.98
N ILE A 154 -37.77 4.72 8.98
CA ILE A 154 -38.29 5.83 8.18
C ILE A 154 -39.48 5.38 7.36
N LEU A 155 -39.42 4.21 6.72
CA LEU A 155 -40.52 3.66 5.95
C LEU A 155 -41.75 3.40 6.82
N SER A 156 -41.57 2.83 8.02
CA SER A 156 -42.64 2.66 9.01
C SER A 156 -43.24 4.00 9.46
N SER A 157 -42.38 4.99 9.74
CA SER A 157 -42.81 6.35 10.12
C SER A 157 -43.62 7.04 9.01
N ILE A 158 -43.19 6.86 7.76
CA ILE A 158 -43.86 7.36 6.57
C ILE A 158 -45.24 6.72 6.41
N LEU A 159 -45.33 5.39 6.47
CA LEU A 159 -46.58 4.66 6.28
C LEU A 159 -47.59 5.04 7.37
N THR A 160 -47.12 5.14 8.61
CA THR A 160 -47.92 5.62 9.74
C THR A 160 -48.41 7.05 9.53
N SER A 161 -47.58 7.94 8.97
CA SER A 161 -47.96 9.32 8.69
C SER A 161 -49.02 9.47 7.59
N PHE A 162 -49.07 8.51 6.65
CA PHE A 162 -50.12 8.39 5.64
C PHE A 162 -51.40 7.72 6.16
N GLY A 163 -51.43 7.34 7.44
CA GLY A 163 -52.59 6.75 8.09
C GLY A 163 -52.69 5.22 7.95
N PHE A 164 -51.67 4.56 7.42
CA PHE A 164 -51.59 3.09 7.40
C PHE A 164 -51.18 2.58 8.78
N ARG A 165 -51.82 1.54 9.29
CA ARG A 165 -51.48 0.92 10.58
C ARG A 165 -50.76 -0.40 10.38
N GLU A 166 -49.67 -0.56 11.10
CA GLU A 166 -48.91 -1.80 11.14
C GLU A 166 -49.79 -2.94 11.67
N GLY A 167 -49.79 -4.10 10.99
CA GLY A 167 -50.65 -5.24 11.30
C GLY A 167 -52.06 -5.18 10.70
N HIS A 168 -52.41 -4.10 9.98
CA HIS A 168 -53.71 -3.95 9.30
C HIS A 168 -53.55 -3.56 7.84
N GLU A 169 -52.98 -2.38 7.59
CA GLU A 169 -52.82 -1.87 6.23
C GLU A 169 -51.37 -2.03 5.71
N PHE A 170 -50.40 -2.35 6.58
CA PHE A 170 -49.08 -2.85 6.17
C PHE A 170 -48.48 -3.83 7.19
N ASP A 171 -47.63 -4.75 6.72
CA ASP A 171 -46.85 -5.70 7.53
C ASP A 171 -45.37 -5.63 7.16
N THR A 172 -44.49 -5.68 8.17
CA THR A 172 -43.03 -5.75 8.02
C THR A 172 -42.55 -7.19 8.24
N GLN A 173 -41.59 -7.68 7.44
CA GLN A 173 -40.86 -8.95 7.67
C GLN A 173 -41.70 -10.25 7.76
N LYS A 174 -42.90 -10.31 7.16
CA LYS A 174 -43.78 -11.49 7.25
C LYS A 174 -43.31 -12.61 6.31
N GLN A 175 -42.85 -13.73 6.86
CA GLN A 175 -42.52 -14.92 6.08
C GLN A 175 -43.79 -15.54 5.48
N MET A 176 -43.87 -15.55 4.15
CA MET A 176 -44.97 -16.15 3.41
C MET A 176 -44.50 -17.44 2.75
N LYS A 177 -45.35 -18.46 2.75
CA LYS A 177 -45.13 -19.68 1.97
C LYS A 177 -45.91 -19.59 0.68
N SER A 178 -45.22 -19.63 -0.44
CA SER A 178 -45.83 -19.78 -1.77
C SER A 178 -46.56 -21.13 -1.87
N GLU A 179 -47.55 -21.24 -2.76
CA GLU A 179 -48.23 -22.50 -3.09
C GLU A 179 -47.25 -23.59 -3.57
N THR A 180 -46.06 -23.20 -4.03
CA THR A 180 -44.96 -24.08 -4.45
C THR A 180 -44.01 -24.49 -3.32
N GLY A 181 -44.21 -23.99 -2.09
CA GLY A 181 -43.39 -24.30 -0.92
C GLY A 181 -42.17 -23.40 -0.71
N GLU A 182 -41.96 -22.40 -1.56
CA GLU A 182 -40.88 -21.41 -1.40
C GLU A 182 -41.23 -20.39 -0.30
N ILE A 183 -40.28 -20.11 0.59
CA ILE A 183 -40.41 -19.09 1.63
C ILE A 183 -39.98 -17.76 1.02
N TYR A 184 -40.92 -16.83 0.92
CA TYR A 184 -40.67 -15.46 0.48
C TYR A 184 -40.73 -14.54 1.69
N GLN A 185 -39.70 -13.72 1.88
CA GLN A 185 -39.63 -12.75 2.98
C GLN A 185 -39.44 -11.36 2.38
N PRO A 186 -40.54 -10.66 2.04
CA PRO A 186 -40.46 -9.31 1.54
C PRO A 186 -40.21 -8.30 2.66
N ASP A 187 -39.57 -7.17 2.31
CA ASP A 187 -39.24 -6.11 3.27
C ASP A 187 -40.52 -5.45 3.85
N VAL A 188 -41.49 -5.10 3.00
CA VAL A 188 -42.80 -4.56 3.43
C VAL A 188 -43.94 -5.03 2.52
N ILE A 189 -45.09 -5.38 3.10
CA ILE A 189 -46.33 -5.69 2.40
C ILE A 189 -47.37 -4.60 2.71
N LEU A 190 -47.94 -3.97 1.68
CA LEU A 190 -49.01 -2.99 1.81
C LEU A 190 -50.34 -3.62 1.35
N HIS A 191 -51.35 -3.58 2.21
CA HIS A 191 -52.69 -4.08 1.93
C HIS A 191 -53.59 -2.95 1.39
N LEU A 192 -54.06 -3.11 0.16
CA LEU A 192 -54.96 -2.15 -0.49
C LEU A 192 -56.43 -2.56 -0.33
N PRO A 193 -57.37 -1.59 -0.45
CA PRO A 193 -58.78 -1.91 -0.66
C PRO A 193 -58.95 -2.77 -1.94
N ASP A 194 -59.88 -3.72 -1.92
CA ASP A 194 -60.14 -4.77 -2.94
C ASP A 194 -59.28 -6.05 -2.85
N GLU A 195 -58.77 -6.41 -1.65
CA GLU A 195 -57.95 -7.62 -1.42
C GLU A 195 -56.70 -7.71 -2.32
N LYS A 196 -56.07 -6.55 -2.58
CA LYS A 196 -54.84 -6.47 -3.36
C LYS A 196 -53.67 -6.18 -2.44
N ASP A 197 -52.57 -6.90 -2.63
CA ASP A 197 -51.34 -6.70 -1.90
C ASP A 197 -50.26 -6.12 -2.83
N ILE A 198 -49.58 -5.09 -2.35
CA ILE A 198 -48.33 -4.60 -2.97
C ILE A 198 -47.18 -5.07 -2.10
N VAL A 199 -46.32 -5.89 -2.69
CA VAL A 199 -45.05 -6.30 -2.10
C VAL A 199 -43.98 -5.29 -2.49
N ILE A 200 -43.33 -4.71 -1.49
CA ILE A 200 -42.18 -3.84 -1.66
C ILE A 200 -40.95 -4.63 -1.21
N ASP A 201 -40.06 -4.87 -2.17
CA ASP A 201 -38.77 -5.56 -2.04
C ASP A 201 -37.69 -4.57 -2.52
N SER A 202 -36.56 -4.49 -1.82
CA SER A 202 -35.48 -3.54 -2.15
C SER A 202 -34.67 -3.92 -3.39
#